data_AF-A0A9E4LZ12-F1
#
_entry.id   AF-A0A9E4LZ12-F1
#
_cell.length_a   1.000
_cell.length_b   1.000
_cell.length_c   1.000
_cell.angle_alpha   90.00
_cell.angle_beta   90.00
_cell.angle_gamma   90.00
#
_symmetry.space_group_name_H-M   'P 1'
#
loop_
_entity.id
_entity.type
_entity.pdbx_description
1 polymer ?
#
loop_
_entity_poly.entity_id
_entity_poly.type
_entity_poly.pdbx_seq_one_letter_code
_entity_poly.pdbx_strand_id
1 'polypeptide(L)' 'MNDHLAEIIAVELPAAAQGSECRRPLRTSEMLARAPFRDEDRLMAPDIEAVSPMVPGGTLAEPVATALD' A
#
# COMPACT_ATOMS: atom_id res chain seq x y z
N MET A 1 7.95 18.73 -3.31
CA MET A 1 6.53 18.47 -3.70
C MET A 1 6.29 16.97 -3.85
N ASN A 2 7.15 16.23 -4.56
CA ASN A 2 7.01 14.78 -4.71
C ASN A 2 7.23 13.97 -3.41
N ASP A 3 8.10 14.43 -2.50
CA ASP A 3 8.39 13.67 -1.26
C ASP A 3 7.17 13.59 -0.34
N HIS A 4 6.47 14.71 -0.13
CA HIS A 4 5.21 14.71 0.62
C HIS A 4 4.13 13.84 -0.05
N LEU A 5 4.09 13.80 -1.38
CA LEU A 5 3.15 12.94 -2.09
C LEU A 5 3.49 11.45 -1.88
N ALA A 6 4.78 11.09 -1.88
CA ALA A 6 5.22 9.74 -1.59
C ALA A 6 4.84 9.31 -0.16
N GLU A 7 4.97 10.20 0.82
CA GLU A 7 4.52 9.96 2.19
C GLU A 7 2.99 9.79 2.30
N ILE A 8 2.21 10.62 1.60
CA ILE A 8 0.74 10.48 1.55
C ILE A 8 0.37 9.10 0.99
N ILE A 9 0.96 8.71 -0.13
CA ILE A 9 0.70 7.39 -0.75
C ILE A 9 1.15 6.26 0.17
N ALA A 10 2.25 6.44 0.92
CA ALA A 10 2.74 5.48 1.90
C ALA A 10 1.79 5.29 3.10
N VAL A 11 0.92 6.27 3.39
CA VAL A 11 -0.19 6.11 4.35
C VAL A 11 -1.39 5.43 3.70
N GLU A 12 -1.74 5.83 2.49
CA GLU A 12 -2.93 5.33 1.80
C GLU A 12 -2.83 3.84 1.44
N LEU A 13 -1.66 3.35 1.02
CA LEU A 13 -1.48 1.96 0.61
C LEU A 13 -1.78 0.97 1.76
N PRO A 14 -1.21 1.10 2.97
CA PRO A 14 -1.60 0.29 4.12
C PRO A 14 -3.09 0.42 4.49
N ALA A 15 -3.67 1.62 4.36
CA ALA A 15 -5.08 1.83 4.64
C ALA A 15 -5.99 1.11 3.63
N ALA A 16 -5.64 1.10 2.35
CA ALA A 16 -6.38 0.41 1.30
C ALA A 16 -6.32 -1.12 1.47
N ALA A 17 -5.14 -1.63 1.85
CA ALA A 17 -4.93 -3.02 2.21
C ALA A 17 -5.80 -3.46 3.41
N GLN A 18 -5.67 -2.74 4.53
CA GLN A 18 -6.45 -3.00 5.75
C GLN A 18 -7.95 -2.88 5.48
N GLY A 19 -8.35 -1.87 4.72
CA GLY A 19 -9.76 -1.68 4.34
C GLY A 19 -10.28 -2.84 3.48
N SER A 20 -9.46 -3.45 2.63
CA SER A 20 -9.84 -4.64 1.86
C SER A 20 -10.07 -5.82 2.79
N GLU A 21 -9.20 -6.00 3.77
CA GLU A 21 -9.27 -7.07 4.78
C GLU A 21 -10.51 -6.95 5.68
N CYS A 22 -10.82 -5.74 6.17
CA CYS A 22 -12.03 -5.46 6.96
C CYS A 22 -13.34 -5.75 6.21
N ARG A 23 -13.29 -5.91 4.88
CA ARG A 23 -14.45 -6.15 4.01
C ARG A 23 -14.58 -7.60 3.55
N ARG A 24 -13.84 -8.54 4.15
CA ARG A 24 -14.03 -9.98 3.88
C ARG A 24 -15.51 -10.37 4.02
N PRO A 25 -16.06 -11.20 3.11
CA PRO A 25 -15.38 -12.01 2.11
C PRO A 25 -15.25 -11.38 0.70
N LEU A 26 -15.38 -10.05 0.58
CA LEU A 26 -15.21 -9.38 -0.73
C LEU A 26 -13.79 -9.59 -1.27
N ARG A 27 -13.68 -9.73 -2.61
CA ARG A 27 -12.40 -9.92 -3.30
C ARG A 27 -11.84 -8.58 -3.76
N THR A 28 -10.51 -8.46 -3.72
CA THR A 28 -9.75 -7.30 -4.20
C THR A 28 -8.67 -7.75 -5.20
N SER A 29 -7.87 -6.82 -5.72
CA SER A 29 -6.75 -7.14 -6.60
C SER A 29 -5.66 -7.92 -5.87
N GLU A 30 -4.88 -8.73 -6.60
CA GLU A 30 -3.79 -9.52 -6.00
C GLU A 30 -2.76 -8.63 -5.30
N MET A 31 -2.49 -7.45 -5.86
CA MET A 31 -1.60 -6.45 -5.26
C MET A 31 -2.09 -6.01 -3.87
N LEU A 32 -3.38 -5.68 -3.72
CA LEU A 32 -3.93 -5.23 -2.44
C LEU A 32 -4.13 -6.38 -1.45
N ALA A 33 -4.30 -7.62 -1.93
CA ALA A 33 -4.44 -8.80 -1.09
C ALA A 33 -3.12 -9.24 -0.41
N ARG A 34 -1.97 -8.80 -0.91
CA ARG A 34 -0.64 -9.16 -0.39
C ARG A 34 -0.17 -8.32 0.79
N ALA A 35 -0.87 -7.23 1.09
CA ALA A 35 -0.45 -6.33 2.14
C ALA A 35 -0.83 -6.89 3.53
N PRO A 36 0.07 -6.75 4.51
CA PRO A 36 -0.09 -7.39 5.81
C PRO A 36 -1.25 -6.80 6.60
N PHE A 37 -2.07 -7.67 7.19
CA PHE A 37 -3.11 -7.28 8.14
C PHE A 37 -2.48 -6.75 9.44
N ARG A 38 -3.05 -5.68 9.97
CA ARG A 38 -2.72 -5.12 11.27
C ARG A 38 -3.87 -5.42 12.25
N ASP A 39 -3.57 -6.22 13.26
CA ASP A 39 -4.52 -6.63 14.32
C ASP A 39 -4.44 -5.71 15.55
N GLU A 40 -3.23 -5.23 15.86
CA GLU A 40 -2.97 -4.37 17.01
C GLU A 40 -2.41 -3.01 16.59
N ASP A 41 -2.70 -2.01 17.41
CA ASP A 41 -2.13 -0.68 17.26
C ASP A 41 -0.62 -0.69 17.43
N ARG A 42 0.08 -0.05 16.49
CA ARG A 42 1.53 0.13 16.54
C ARG A 42 1.93 1.43 15.87
N LEU A 43 3.14 1.90 16.16
CA LEU A 43 3.73 3.06 15.52
C LEU A 43 3.76 2.87 13.99
N MET A 44 3.18 3.82 13.25
CA MET A 44 3.09 3.76 11.79
C MET A 44 4.31 4.34 11.07
N ALA A 45 5.10 5.19 11.75
CA ALA A 45 6.27 5.82 11.14
C ALA A 45 7.24 4.81 10.48
N PRO A 46 7.58 3.66 11.11
CA PRO A 46 8.44 2.65 10.46
C PRO A 46 7.85 2.05 9.18
N ASP A 47 6.53 1.87 9.14
CA ASP A 47 5.86 1.32 7.95
C ASP A 47 5.81 2.36 6.82
N ILE A 48 5.54 3.63 7.16
CA ILE A 48 5.54 4.75 6.21
C ILE A 48 6.95 4.96 5.63
N GLU A 49 7.98 4.92 6.47
CA GLU A 49 9.39 5.03 6.05
C GLU A 49 9.80 3.89 5.11
N ALA A 50 9.26 2.67 5.32
CA ALA A 50 9.52 1.54 4.45
C ALA A 50 8.80 1.64 3.10
N VAL A 51 7.59 2.21 3.06
CA VAL A 51 6.74 2.27 1.85
C VAL A 51 7.01 3.51 1.00
N SER A 52 7.29 4.67 1.61
CA SER A 52 7.54 5.93 0.90
C SER A 52 8.52 5.82 -0.28
N PRO A 53 9.70 5.17 -0.16
CA PRO A 53 10.63 5.04 -1.30
C PRO A 53 10.10 4.15 -2.45
N MET A 54 9.08 3.31 -2.23
CA MET A 54 8.48 2.47 -3.27
C MET A 54 7.72 3.27 -4.32
N VAL A 55 7.27 4.48 -3.98
CA VAL A 55 6.52 5.39 -4.88
C VAL A 55 7.41 5.94 -5.99
N PRO A 56 8.49 6.71 -5.70
CA PRO A 56 9.40 7.18 -6.74
C PRO A 56 10.18 6.03 -7.40
N GLY A 57 10.32 4.89 -6.71
CA GLY A 57 10.95 3.68 -7.26
C GLY A 57 10.09 2.91 -8.26
N GLY A 58 8.80 3.27 -8.45
CA GLY A 58 7.91 2.62 -9.41
C GLY A 58 7.41 1.23 -8.99
N THR A 59 7.85 0.70 -7.85
CA THR A 59 7.50 -0.64 -7.35
C THR A 59 6.00 -0.87 -7.24
N LEU A 60 5.23 0.19 -6.91
CA LEU A 60 3.76 0.11 -6.83
C LEU A 60 3.08 0.10 -8.21
N ALA A 61 3.74 0.61 -9.25
CA ALA A 61 3.19 0.71 -10.60
C ALA A 61 3.54 -0.50 -11.48
N GLU A 62 4.70 -1.14 -11.26
CA GLU A 62 5.18 -2.29 -12.06
C GLU A 62 4.15 -3.42 -12.26
N PRO A 63 3.44 -3.90 -11.22
CA PRO A 63 2.48 -5.00 -11.39
C PRO A 63 1.26 -4.58 -12.21
N VAL A 64 0.87 -3.30 -12.14
CA VAL A 64 -0.27 -2.76 -12.89
C VAL A 64 0.12 -2.56 -14.34
N ALA A 65 1.31 -2.02 -14.62
CA ALA A 65 1.82 -1.86 -15.97
C ALA A 65 1.86 -3.20 -16.72
N THR A 66 2.40 -4.24 -16.07
CA THR A 66 2.46 -5.60 -16.64
C THR A 66 1.08 -6.21 -16.91
N ALA A 67 0.05 -5.82 -16.15
CA ALA A 67 -1.31 -6.34 -16.32
C ALA A 67 -2.11 -5.63 -17.42
N LEU A 68 -1.61 -4.51 -17.97
CA LEU A 68 -2.27 -3.70 -18.99
C LEU A 68 -1.71 -3.92 -20.41
N ASP A 69 -0.58 -4.63 -20.53
CA ASP A 69 0.00 -5.10 -21.80
C ASP A 69 -0.62 -6.43 -22.26
#